data_AF-C4FCU2-F1
#
_entry.id   AF-C4FCU2-F1
#
_cell.length_a   1.000
_cell.length_b   1.000
_cell.length_c   1.000
_cell.angle_alpha   90.00
_cell.angle_beta   90.00
_cell.angle_gamma   90.00
#
_symmetry.space_group_name_H-M   'P 1'
#
loop_
_entity.id
_entity.type
_entity.pdbx_description
1 polymer ?
#
loop_
_entity_poly.entity_id
_entity_poly.type
_entity_poly.pdbx_seq_one_letter_code
_entity_poly.pdbx_strand_id
1 'polypeptide(L)'
;MDAAQEHSQHVRQPVVPVEDALPPLVIESEREVFHEHGGADFSVMKSTAIVRETGEHLRFHVASVKNGRPGAVCIVEQPDEHGNSVFLFARHWRVATQQWAWEFPRGMAKETEAPFVLLSASLPKKLECMFPPVK
;
A
#
# COMPACT_ATOMS: atom_id res chain seq x y z
N MET A 1 -42.82 25.42 5.87
CA MET A 1 -41.71 25.62 6.82
C MET A 1 -40.64 24.65 6.39
N ASP A 2 -39.77 25.10 5.49
CA ASP A 2 -38.70 24.29 4.90
C ASP A 2 -37.51 24.26 5.86
N ALA A 3 -37.11 23.06 6.29
CA ALA A 3 -35.88 22.83 7.02
C ALA A 3 -34.73 22.74 5.99
N ALA A 4 -33.94 23.80 5.92
CA ALA A 4 -32.75 23.86 5.09
C ALA A 4 -31.74 22.79 5.53
N GLN A 5 -31.41 21.93 4.58
CA GLN A 5 -30.42 20.87 4.66
C GLN A 5 -29.02 21.52 4.77
N GLU A 6 -28.42 21.48 5.96
CA GLU A 6 -27.03 21.94 6.17
C GLU A 6 -26.07 21.00 5.44
N HIS A 7 -25.77 21.34 4.19
CA HIS A 7 -24.61 20.81 3.47
C HIS A 7 -23.34 21.31 4.18
N SER A 8 -22.78 20.48 5.07
CA SER A 8 -21.43 20.69 5.59
C SER A 8 -20.44 20.61 4.42
N GLN A 9 -20.10 21.76 3.86
CA GLN A 9 -19.00 21.92 2.93
C GLN A 9 -17.71 21.65 3.71
N HIS A 10 -17.22 20.41 3.67
CA HIS A 10 -15.84 20.13 4.03
C HIS A 10 -14.94 20.95 3.11
N VAL A 11 -14.50 22.11 3.62
CA VAL A 11 -13.44 22.91 3.02
C VAL A 11 -12.26 21.96 2.86
N ARG A 12 -11.98 21.57 1.61
CA ARG A 12 -10.77 20.81 1.27
C ARG A 12 -9.59 21.74 1.55
N GLN A 13 -9.11 21.74 2.79
CA GLN A 13 -7.83 22.34 3.09
C GLN A 13 -6.79 21.73 2.14
N PRO A 14 -5.98 22.55 1.46
CA PRO A 14 -4.87 22.04 0.67
C PRO A 14 -4.02 21.15 1.57
N VAL A 15 -3.78 19.91 1.16
CA VAL A 15 -2.84 19.03 1.85
C VAL A 15 -1.47 19.68 1.70
N VAL A 16 -0.97 20.24 2.81
CA VAL A 16 0.40 20.77 2.85
C VAL A 16 1.34 19.57 2.67
N PRO A 17 2.27 19.60 1.70
CA PRO A 17 3.24 18.54 1.55
C PRO A 17 3.99 18.33 2.87
N VAL A 18 4.09 17.08 3.30
CA VAL A 18 4.98 16.73 4.41
C VAL A 18 6.40 16.82 3.87
N GLU A 19 7.21 17.71 4.43
CA GLU A 19 8.63 17.75 4.14
C GLU A 19 9.35 16.75 5.04
N ASP A 20 9.89 15.71 4.42
CA ASP A 20 10.70 14.72 5.14
C ASP A 20 12.04 15.32 5.57
N ALA A 21 12.51 14.94 6.76
CA ALA A 21 13.86 15.24 7.19
C ALA A 21 14.91 14.53 6.30
N LEU A 22 16.17 14.93 6.43
CA LEU A 22 17.26 14.24 5.75
C LEU A 22 17.24 12.74 6.05
N PRO A 23 17.42 11.86 5.04
CA PRO A 23 17.43 10.42 5.27
C PRO A 23 18.51 10.02 6.31
N PRO A 24 18.18 9.09 7.23
CA PRO A 24 19.09 8.69 8.31
C PRO A 24 20.30 7.89 7.81
N LEU A 25 20.22 7.34 6.60
CA LEU A 25 21.28 6.54 5.98
C LEU A 25 21.86 7.26 4.76
N VAL A 26 23.18 7.19 4.62
CA VAL A 26 23.90 7.53 3.38
C VAL A 26 24.24 6.22 2.68
N ILE A 27 23.64 5.96 1.52
CA ILE A 27 23.92 4.75 0.74
C ILE A 27 25.26 4.94 0.02
N GLU A 28 26.23 4.06 0.32
CA GLU A 28 27.56 4.09 -0.29
C GLU A 28 27.61 3.25 -1.57
N SER A 29 26.95 2.09 -1.56
CA SER A 29 26.91 1.19 -2.71
C SER A 29 25.68 0.30 -2.68
N GLU A 30 25.20 -0.05 -3.87
CA GLU A 30 24.15 -1.03 -4.09
C GLU A 30 24.55 -1.98 -5.20
N ARG A 31 24.23 -3.26 -5.01
CA ARG A 31 24.47 -4.28 -6.02
C ARG A 31 23.32 -5.26 -6.04
N GLU A 32 22.78 -5.53 -7.22
CA GLU A 32 21.82 -6.61 -7.39
C GLU A 32 22.50 -7.96 -7.12
N VAL A 33 21.89 -8.75 -6.24
CA VAL A 33 22.35 -10.10 -5.90
C VAL A 33 21.38 -11.18 -6.34
N PHE A 34 20.13 -10.80 -6.64
CA PHE A 34 19.12 -11.70 -7.18
C PHE A 34 18.09 -10.92 -7.99
N HIS A 35 17.63 -11.51 -9.09
CA HIS A 35 16.52 -11.00 -9.88
C HIS A 35 15.71 -12.18 -10.44
N GLU A 36 14.41 -12.20 -10.18
CA GLU A 36 13.48 -13.21 -10.68
C GLU A 36 13.14 -12.97 -12.16
N HIS A 37 13.06 -14.02 -12.97
CA HIS A 37 12.62 -13.91 -14.36
C HIS A 37 11.23 -14.52 -14.56
N GLY A 38 10.32 -13.73 -15.14
CA GLY A 38 8.96 -14.17 -15.53
C GLY A 38 7.91 -14.14 -14.42
N GLY A 39 8.27 -13.71 -13.21
CA GLY A 39 7.38 -13.66 -12.05
C GLY A 39 6.89 -12.25 -11.70
N ALA A 40 6.99 -11.89 -10.42
CA ALA A 40 6.47 -10.65 -9.86
C ALA A 40 7.43 -9.45 -10.01
N ASP A 41 8.49 -9.60 -10.82
CA ASP A 41 9.61 -8.66 -10.91
C ASP A 41 10.26 -8.47 -9.52
N PHE A 42 10.53 -9.60 -8.85
CA PHE A 42 11.16 -9.63 -7.53
C PHE A 42 12.68 -9.54 -7.66
N SER A 43 13.29 -8.61 -6.93
CA SER A 43 14.74 -8.42 -6.87
C SER A 43 15.25 -8.28 -5.44
N VAL A 44 16.52 -8.60 -5.25
CA VAL A 44 17.22 -8.36 -3.99
C VAL A 44 18.49 -7.56 -4.27
N MET A 45 18.59 -6.40 -3.63
CA MET A 45 19.76 -5.55 -3.64
C MET A 45 20.55 -5.74 -2.36
N LYS A 46 21.87 -5.87 -2.46
CA LYS A 46 22.78 -5.73 -1.33
C LYS A 46 23.21 -4.27 -1.24
N SER A 47 22.89 -3.62 -0.13
CA SER A 47 23.22 -2.21 0.11
C SER A 47 24.23 -2.09 1.26
N THR A 48 25.20 -1.20 1.09
CA THR A 48 26.11 -0.76 2.15
C THR A 48 25.83 0.71 2.43
N ALA A 49 25.70 1.08 3.70
CA ALA A 49 25.33 2.43 4.09
C ALA A 49 26.07 2.88 5.36
N ILE A 50 26.13 4.19 5.57
CA ILE A 50 26.59 4.82 6.80
C ILE A 50 25.38 5.42 7.54
N VAL A 51 25.28 5.17 8.83
CA VAL A 51 24.33 5.87 9.71
C VAL A 51 24.79 7.31 9.87
N ARG A 52 24.01 8.28 9.38
CA ARG A 52 24.40 9.70 9.32
C ARG A 52 24.80 10.28 10.69
N GLU A 53 24.10 9.87 11.74
CA GLU A 53 24.30 10.40 13.09
C GLU A 53 25.58 9.86 13.76
N THR A 54 25.86 8.56 13.60
CA THR A 54 26.91 7.88 14.36
C THR A 54 28.17 7.58 13.54
N GLY A 55 28.08 7.57 12.21
CA GLY A 55 29.15 7.13 11.32
C GLY A 55 29.29 5.61 11.21
N GLU A 56 28.41 4.84 11.83
CA GLU A 56 28.47 3.37 11.80
C GLU A 56 28.16 2.80 10.41
N HIS A 57 28.91 1.77 10.02
CA HIS A 57 28.69 1.08 8.73
C HIS A 57 27.67 -0.05 8.88
N LEU A 58 26.71 -0.06 7.97
CA LEU A 58 25.66 -1.07 7.87
C LEU A 58 25.73 -1.78 6.52
N ARG A 59 25.38 -3.06 6.53
CA ARG A 59 25.18 -3.86 5.33
C ARG A 59 23.89 -4.63 5.47
N PHE A 60 23.01 -4.51 4.48
CA PHE A 60 21.71 -5.17 4.50
C PHE A 60 21.27 -5.58 3.09
N HIS A 61 20.27 -6.45 3.04
CA HIS A 61 19.62 -6.84 1.79
C HIS A 61 18.24 -6.19 1.73
N VAL A 62 17.93 -5.57 0.60
CA VAL A 62 16.63 -4.97 0.31
C VAL A 62 15.93 -5.85 -0.70
N ALA A 63 14.83 -6.47 -0.28
CA ALA A 63 13.93 -7.19 -1.17
C ALA A 63 12.90 -6.22 -1.75
N SER A 64 12.67 -6.30 -3.05
CA SER A 64 11.79 -5.40 -3.78
C SER A 64 10.97 -6.16 -4.81
N VAL A 65 9.78 -5.64 -5.13
CA VAL A 65 8.96 -6.09 -6.26
C VAL A 65 8.68 -4.91 -7.16
N LYS A 66 8.58 -5.15 -8.47
CA LYS A 66 8.24 -4.11 -9.46
C LYS A 66 9.13 -2.86 -9.34
N ASN A 67 10.42 -3.02 -9.10
CA ASN A 67 11.38 -1.92 -8.93
C ASN A 67 11.02 -0.95 -7.80
N GLY A 68 10.50 -1.46 -6.68
CA GLY A 68 10.27 -0.68 -5.46
C GLY A 68 9.04 0.22 -5.52
N ARG A 69 8.19 0.06 -6.55
CA ARG A 69 7.00 0.87 -6.71
C ARG A 69 6.02 0.64 -5.56
N PRO A 70 5.55 1.69 -4.88
CA PRO A 70 4.61 1.55 -3.78
C PRO A 70 3.29 0.96 -4.28
N GLY A 71 2.72 0.07 -3.47
CA GLY A 71 1.34 -0.36 -3.62
C GLY A 71 0.38 0.62 -2.93
N ALA A 72 -0.91 0.35 -3.04
CA ALA A 72 -1.96 1.05 -2.34
C ALA A 72 -2.76 0.08 -1.47
N VAL A 73 -3.17 0.55 -0.29
CA VAL A 73 -4.11 -0.14 0.61
C VAL A 73 -5.39 0.69 0.63
N CYS A 74 -6.52 0.03 0.39
CA CYS A 74 -7.85 0.62 0.46
C CYS A 74 -8.46 0.36 1.83
N ILE A 75 -8.83 1.43 2.53
CA ILE A 75 -9.67 1.36 3.71
C ILE A 75 -11.06 1.81 3.27
N VAL A 76 -12.03 0.90 3.34
CA VAL A 76 -13.43 1.20 3.05
C VAL A 76 -14.17 1.18 4.37
N GLU A 77 -14.77 2.31 4.71
CA GLU A 77 -15.58 2.51 5.91
C GLU A 77 -17.02 2.78 5.49
N GLN A 78 -17.96 2.15 6.20
CA GLN A 78 -19.38 2.42 6.09
C GLN A 78 -20.00 2.42 7.49
N PRO A 79 -20.85 3.40 7.84
CA PRO A 79 -21.58 3.35 9.11
C PRO A 79 -22.63 2.24 9.08
N ASP A 80 -22.81 1.52 10.19
CA ASP A 80 -23.93 0.62 10.41
C ASP A 80 -25.23 1.38 10.76
N GLU A 81 -26.32 0.64 10.97
CA GLU A 81 -27.63 1.18 11.35
C GLU A 81 -27.62 1.93 12.69
N HIS A 82 -26.59 1.73 13.51
CA HIS A 82 -26.40 2.37 14.82
C HIS A 82 -25.36 3.50 14.78
N GLY A 83 -24.80 3.81 13.61
CA GLY A 83 -23.77 4.83 13.43
C GLY A 83 -22.35 4.40 13.80
N ASN A 84 -22.09 3.11 14.02
CA ASN A 84 -20.74 2.59 14.24
C ASN A 84 -20.02 2.39 12.91
N SER A 85 -18.71 2.66 12.87
CA SER A 85 -17.86 2.38 11.71
C SER A 85 -17.69 0.89 11.46
N VAL A 86 -18.07 0.44 10.27
CA VAL A 86 -17.82 -0.92 9.75
C VAL A 86 -16.78 -0.84 8.65
N PHE A 87 -15.80 -1.74 8.70
CA PHE A 87 -14.70 -1.78 7.75
C PHE A 87 -14.72 -3.03 6.89
N LEU A 88 -14.44 -2.87 5.60
CA LEU A 88 -14.32 -4.00 4.68
C LEU A 88 -12.94 -4.68 4.81
N PHE A 89 -12.96 -5.97 5.12
CA PHE A 89 -11.79 -6.83 5.09
C PHE A 89 -11.94 -7.96 4.06
N ALA A 90 -10.81 -8.33 3.46
CA ALA A 90 -10.70 -9.49 2.58
C ALA A 90 -10.02 -10.66 3.28
N ARG A 91 -10.61 -11.86 3.13
CA ARG A 91 -9.97 -13.11 3.54
C ARG A 91 -9.35 -13.79 2.32
N HIS A 92 -8.05 -14.02 2.36
CA HIS A 92 -7.31 -14.69 1.27
C HIS A 92 -6.23 -15.63 1.80
N TRP A 93 -5.96 -16.70 1.06
CA TRP A 93 -4.83 -17.59 1.32
C TRP A 93 -3.53 -16.88 0.93
N ARG A 94 -2.58 -16.82 1.86
CA ARG A 94 -1.27 -16.20 1.63
C ARG A 94 -0.24 -17.29 1.37
N VAL A 95 0.22 -17.38 0.13
CA VAL A 95 1.26 -18.36 -0.26
C VAL A 95 2.54 -18.19 0.57
N ALA A 96 2.97 -16.94 0.80
CA ALA A 96 4.21 -16.65 1.53
C ALA A 96 4.20 -17.12 3.00
N THR A 97 3.05 -17.13 3.65
CA THR A 97 2.90 -17.53 5.07
C THR A 97 2.10 -18.81 5.26
N GLN A 98 1.61 -19.40 4.17
CA GLN A 98 0.82 -20.63 4.14
C GLN A 98 -0.37 -20.62 5.10
N GLN A 99 -1.08 -19.50 5.18
CA GLN A 99 -2.26 -19.35 6.04
C GLN A 99 -3.34 -18.44 5.43
N TRP A 100 -4.57 -18.59 5.92
CA TRP A 100 -5.63 -17.62 5.66
C TRP A 100 -5.41 -16.37 6.51
N ALA A 101 -5.39 -15.20 5.87
CA ALA A 101 -5.26 -13.91 6.55
C ALA A 101 -6.41 -12.98 6.21
N TRP A 102 -6.76 -12.12 7.15
CA TRP A 102 -7.69 -11.00 6.95
C TRP A 102 -6.87 -9.72 6.71
N GLU A 103 -7.14 -9.03 5.61
CA GLU A 103 -6.41 -7.81 5.24
C GLU A 103 -7.31 -6.78 4.58
N PHE A 104 -6.91 -5.52 4.66
CA PHE A 104 -7.50 -4.48 3.83
C PHE A 104 -7.25 -4.76 2.35
N PRO A 105 -8.22 -4.47 1.46
CA PRO A 105 -8.04 -4.61 0.03
C PRO A 105 -6.85 -3.76 -0.46
N ARG A 106 -5.77 -4.42 -0.86
CA ARG A 106 -4.57 -3.77 -1.42
C ARG A 106 -4.29 -4.14 -2.88
N GLY A 107 -3.60 -3.27 -3.61
CA GLY A 107 -3.18 -3.48 -4.99
C GLY A 107 -1.76 -2.97 -5.24
N MET A 108 -1.07 -3.55 -6.22
CA MET A 108 0.23 -3.05 -6.69
C MET A 108 0.03 -2.32 -8.01
N ALA A 109 0.61 -1.13 -8.15
CA ALA A 109 0.55 -0.34 -9.36
C ALA A 109 0.97 -1.11 -10.61
N LYS A 110 0.25 -0.90 -11.71
CA LYS A 110 0.84 -1.08 -13.05
C LYS A 110 1.57 0.20 -13.44
N GLU A 111 2.38 0.12 -14.50
CA GLU A 111 3.16 1.26 -15.00
C GLU A 111 2.29 2.51 -15.16
N THR A 112 2.72 3.62 -14.55
CA THR A 112 2.10 4.96 -14.62
C THR A 112 0.72 5.14 -13.96
N GLU A 113 0.17 4.13 -13.29
CA GLU A 113 -1.12 4.26 -12.61
C GLU A 113 -1.00 5.10 -11.32
N ALA A 114 -1.84 6.14 -11.20
CA ALA A 114 -1.97 6.88 -9.94
C ALA A 114 -2.60 5.99 -8.84
N PRO A 115 -2.22 6.15 -7.56
CA PRO A 115 -2.75 5.34 -6.45
C PRO A 115 -4.29 5.29 -6.37
N PHE A 116 -4.98 6.38 -6.70
CA PHE A 116 -6.45 6.40 -6.72
C PHE A 116 -7.06 5.52 -7.82
N VAL A 117 -6.43 5.46 -8.99
CA VAL A 117 -6.87 4.62 -10.13
C VAL A 117 -6.70 3.12 -9.81
N LEU A 118 -5.65 2.78 -9.04
CA LEU A 118 -5.43 1.43 -8.53
C LEU A 118 -6.55 0.93 -7.64
N LEU A 119 -7.00 1.75 -6.70
CA LEU A 119 -8.00 1.34 -5.72
C LEU A 119 -9.38 1.17 -6.35
N SER A 120 -9.76 2.09 -7.24
CA SER A 120 -11.02 2.00 -7.99
C SER A 120 -11.09 0.77 -8.91
N ALA A 121 -9.97 0.35 -9.51
CA ALA A 121 -9.93 -0.84 -10.36
C ALA A 121 -9.76 -2.17 -9.60
N SER A 122 -9.10 -2.16 -8.43
CA SER A 122 -8.80 -3.39 -7.67
C SER A 122 -9.88 -3.78 -6.67
N LEU A 123 -10.61 -2.82 -6.12
CA LEU A 123 -11.64 -3.07 -5.12
C LEU A 123 -12.80 -3.94 -5.66
N PRO A 124 -13.40 -3.66 -6.84
CA PRO A 124 -14.48 -4.50 -7.37
C PRO A 124 -14.05 -5.94 -7.62
N LYS A 125 -12.86 -6.14 -8.22
CA LYS A 125 -12.31 -7.48 -8.47
C LYS A 125 -12.06 -8.27 -7.20
N LYS A 126 -11.67 -7.59 -6.13
CA LYS A 126 -11.47 -8.23 -4.82
C LYS A 126 -12.79 -8.59 -4.16
N LEU A 127 -13.82 -7.76 -4.30
CA LEU A 127 -15.17 -8.05 -3.83
C LEU A 127 -15.75 -9.28 -4.54
N GLU A 128 -15.56 -9.40 -5.86
CA GLU A 128 -15.99 -10.58 -6.63
C GLU A 128 -15.32 -11.88 -6.15
N CYS A 129 -14.02 -11.84 -5.81
CA CYS A 129 -13.30 -13.00 -5.28
C CYS A 129 -13.68 -13.34 -3.82
N MET A 130 -14.08 -12.34 -3.03
CA MET A 130 -14.51 -12.53 -1.64
C MET A 130 -15.91 -13.10 -1.53
N PHE A 131 -16.79 -12.69 -2.45
CA PHE A 131 -18.19 -13.11 -2.54
C PHE A 131 -18.42 -13.77 -3.89
N PRO A 132 -17.90 -14.99 -4.12
CA PRO A 132 -18.18 -15.69 -5.37
C PRO A 132 -19.71 -15.80 -5.51
N PRO A 133 -20.26 -15.61 -6.72
CA PRO A 133 -21.68 -15.78 -6.94
C PRO A 133 -22.09 -17.17 -6.45
N VAL A 134 -23.06 -17.19 -5.53
CA VAL A 134 -23.69 -18.43 -5.09
C VAL A 134 -24.36 -19.04 -6.32
N LYS A 135 -23.91 -20.23 -6.72
CA LYS A 135 -24.51 -20.98 -7.83
C LYS A 135 -25.92 -21.44 -7.48
#